data_AF-A0A447RWR7-F1
#
_entry.id   AF-A0A447RWR7-F1
#
_cell.length_a   1.000
_cell.length_b   1.000
_cell.length_c   1.000
_cell.angle_alpha   90.00
_cell.angle_beta   90.00
_cell.angle_gamma   90.00
#
_symmetry.space_group_name_H-M   'P 1'
#
loop_
_entity.id
_entity.type
_entity.pdbx_description
1 polymer ?
#
loop_
_entity_poly.entity_id
_entity_poly.type
_entity_poly.pdbx_seq_one_letter_code
_entity_poly.pdbx_strand_id
1 'polypeptide(L)'
;MTQQATITDELAFSQPYGEQEKQILTPEAVEFLTELVSRFTPARNKLLAARLQQQQAIDDGQLPDFISETASIRKWRLDYSRYPG
;
A
#
# COMPACT_ATOMS: atom_id res chain seq x y z
N MET A 1 -8.77 -28.25 3.73
CA MET A 1 -7.38 -28.32 4.21
C MET A 1 -6.64 -27.18 3.53
N THR A 2 -6.07 -26.16 4.13
CA THR A 2 -5.75 -25.76 5.51
C THR A 2 -5.57 -24.24 5.44
N GLN A 3 -6.13 -23.46 6.37
CA GLN A 3 -5.65 -22.10 6.60
C GLN A 3 -5.51 -21.93 8.12
N GLN A 4 -4.33 -22.26 8.62
CA GLN A 4 -3.88 -21.71 9.89
C GLN A 4 -3.51 -20.27 9.58
N ALA A 5 -4.33 -19.34 10.06
CA ALA A 5 -3.94 -17.96 10.24
C ALA A 5 -2.91 -17.93 11.38
N THR A 6 -1.66 -18.23 11.03
CA THR A 6 -0.52 -17.94 11.89
C THR A 6 -0.28 -16.44 11.74
N ILE A 7 -0.65 -15.67 12.77
CA ILE A 7 -0.15 -14.31 12.95
C ILE A 7 1.32 -14.47 13.33
N THR A 8 2.15 -14.83 12.36
CA THR A 8 3.60 -14.74 12.46
C THR A 8 3.94 -13.44 11.77
N ASP A 9 4.55 -12.53 12.53
CA ASP A 9 5.05 -11.22 12.07
C ASP A 9 6.25 -11.38 11.10
N GLU A 10 6.41 -12.55 10.48
CA GLU A 10 7.55 -12.94 9.66
C GLU A 10 7.10 -13.24 8.23
N LEU A 11 7.82 -12.67 7.27
CA LEU A 11 7.59 -12.90 5.85
C LEU A 11 7.96 -14.34 5.46
N ALA A 12 7.04 -15.01 4.77
CA ALA A 12 7.29 -16.31 4.18
C ALA A 12 7.64 -16.17 2.68
N PHE A 13 8.78 -16.73 2.28
CA PHE A 13 9.21 -16.78 0.89
C PHE A 13 8.88 -18.14 0.28
N SER A 14 8.14 -18.15 -0.84
CA SER A 14 7.66 -19.39 -1.47
C SER A 14 8.64 -19.99 -2.48
N GLN A 15 9.63 -19.22 -2.92
CA GLN A 15 10.62 -19.64 -3.90
C GLN A 15 11.92 -20.09 -3.21
N PRO A 16 12.69 -21.02 -3.81
CA PRO A 16 14.00 -21.40 -3.31
C PRO A 16 14.96 -20.21 -3.24
N TYR A 17 15.79 -20.14 -2.19
CA TYR A 17 16.83 -19.13 -2.05
C TYR A 17 18.07 -19.51 -2.89
N GLY A 18 18.19 -18.93 -4.07
CA GLY A 18 19.38 -19.02 -4.93
C GLY A 18 20.43 -17.95 -4.62
N GLU A 19 21.51 -17.92 -5.40
CA GLU A 19 22.61 -16.96 -5.22
C GLU A 19 22.18 -15.51 -5.50
N GLN A 20 21.21 -15.31 -6.40
CA GLN A 20 20.68 -13.98 -6.72
C GLN A 20 19.80 -13.45 -5.58
N GLU A 21 18.95 -14.31 -5.02
CA GLU A 21 18.10 -13.98 -3.88
C GLU A 21 18.94 -13.61 -2.65
N LYS A 22 20.06 -14.31 -2.39
CA LYS A 22 20.97 -13.96 -1.27
C LYS A 22 21.59 -12.57 -1.39
N GLN A 23 21.78 -12.06 -2.61
CA GLN A 23 22.33 -10.72 -2.83
C GLN A 23 21.29 -9.61 -2.60
N ILE A 24 20.00 -9.90 -2.80
CA ILE A 24 18.91 -8.92 -2.70
C ILE A 24 18.19 -9.03 -1.36
N LEU A 25 17.86 -10.26 -0.95
CA LEU A 25 17.21 -10.62 0.31
C LEU A 25 18.26 -10.90 1.38
N THR A 26 19.16 -9.93 1.60
CA THR A 26 20.06 -9.97 2.75
C THR A 26 19.26 -9.92 4.05
N PRO A 27 19.82 -10.37 5.19
CA PRO A 27 19.10 -10.33 6.46
C PRO A 27 18.51 -8.95 6.80
N GLU A 28 19.28 -7.89 6.56
CA GLU A 28 18.87 -6.50 6.82
C GLU A 28 17.76 -6.05 5.86
N ALA A 29 17.83 -6.47 4.59
CA ALA A 29 16.79 -6.17 3.61
C ALA A 29 15.47 -6.88 3.95
N VAL A 30 15.55 -8.12 4.43
CA VAL A 30 14.38 -8.90 4.86
C VAL A 30 13.77 -8.30 6.13
N GLU A 31 14.58 -7.88 7.10
CA GLU A 31 14.12 -7.19 8.31
C GLU A 31 13.37 -5.91 7.95
N PHE A 32 13.98 -5.05 7.14
CA PHE A 32 13.35 -3.82 6.65
C PHE A 32 12.03 -4.08 5.90
N LEU A 33 12.03 -5.07 5.00
CA LEU A 33 10.82 -5.43 4.25
C LEU A 33 9.72 -5.93 5.19
N THR A 34 10.08 -6.71 6.21
CA THR A 34 9.14 -7.23 7.21
C THR A 34 8.49 -6.09 7.96
N GLU A 35 9.27 -5.13 8.46
CA GLU A 35 8.73 -3.94 9.14
C GLU A 35 7.75 -3.14 8.25
N LEU A 36 8.11 -2.92 6.98
CA LEU A 36 7.25 -2.22 6.03
C LEU A 36 5.93 -2.96 5.82
N VAL A 37 5.99 -4.27 5.58
CA VAL A 37 4.79 -5.09 5.33
C VAL A 37 3.91 -5.10 6.56
N SER A 38 4.46 -5.35 7.76
CA SER A 38 3.68 -5.38 9.00
C SER A 38 3.03 -4.02 9.30
N ARG A 39 3.77 -2.91 9.09
CA ARG A 39 3.26 -1.56 9.36
C ARG A 39 2.18 -1.10 8.37
N PHE A 40 2.34 -1.37 7.07
CA PHE A 40 1.53 -0.72 6.03
C PHE A 40 0.49 -1.62 5.37
N THR A 41 0.62 -2.95 5.44
CA THR A 41 -0.37 -3.88 4.86
C THR A 41 -1.78 -3.68 5.42
N PRO A 42 -1.99 -3.46 6.73
CA PRO A 42 -3.32 -3.22 7.26
C PRO A 42 -4.00 -1.98 6.64
N ALA A 43 -3.26 -0.88 6.50
CA ALA A 43 -3.77 0.35 5.88
C ALA A 43 -4.04 0.15 4.38
N ARG A 44 -3.13 -0.52 3.65
CA ARG A 44 -3.31 -0.87 2.24
C ARG A 44 -4.59 -1.69 2.02
N ASN A 45 -4.87 -2.67 2.87
CA ASN A 45 -6.08 -3.50 2.76
C ASN A 45 -7.35 -2.69 3.01
N LYS A 46 -7.33 -1.77 3.99
CA LYS A 46 -8.45 -0.82 4.21
C LYS A 46 -8.71 0.05 2.98
N LEU A 47 -7.66 0.57 2.35
CA LEU A 47 -7.78 1.38 1.13
C LEU A 47 -8.36 0.57 -0.04
N LEU A 48 -8.00 -0.71 -0.20
CA LEU A 48 -8.61 -1.56 -1.21
C LEU A 48 -10.10 -1.81 -0.95
N ALA A 49 -10.48 -2.06 0.30
CA ALA A 49 -11.89 -2.19 0.65
C ALA A 49 -12.67 -0.90 0.37
N ALA A 50 -12.09 0.26 0.69
CA ALA A 50 -12.69 1.56 0.40
C ALA A 50 -12.90 1.79 -1.11
N ARG A 51 -11.98 1.29 -1.97
CA ARG A 51 -12.17 1.36 -3.43
C ARG A 51 -13.40 0.58 -3.88
N LEU A 52 -13.64 -0.61 -3.32
CA LEU A 52 -14.84 -1.39 -3.63
C LEU A 52 -16.11 -0.66 -3.20
N GLN A 53 -16.10 -0.03 -2.01
CA GLN A 53 -17.24 0.76 -1.54
C GLN A 53 -17.51 1.97 -2.43
N GLN A 54 -16.46 2.68 -2.86
CA GLN A 54 -16.63 3.80 -3.78
C GLN A 54 -17.15 3.36 -5.15
N GLN A 55 -16.66 2.22 -5.67
CA GLN A 55 -17.15 1.69 -6.94
C GLN A 55 -18.64 1.32 -6.85
N GLN A 56 -19.07 0.68 -5.76
CA GLN A 56 -20.48 0.34 -5.57
C GLN A 56 -21.38 1.60 -5.57
N ALA A 57 -20.95 2.68 -4.91
CA ALA A 57 -21.71 3.93 -4.91
C ALA A 57 -21.85 4.52 -6.32
N ILE A 58 -20.80 4.43 -7.14
CA ILE A 58 -20.82 4.86 -8.54
C ILE A 58 -21.78 4.00 -9.36
N ASP A 59 -21.73 2.68 -9.18
CA ASP A 59 -22.61 1.73 -9.87
C ASP A 59 -24.09 1.95 -9.50
N ASP A 60 -24.35 2.38 -8.26
CA ASP A 60 -25.67 2.79 -7.76
C ASP A 60 -26.11 4.18 -8.26
N GLY A 61 -25.31 4.82 -9.13
CA GLY A 61 -25.65 6.07 -9.81
C GLY A 61 -25.02 7.33 -9.23
N GLN A 62 -24.17 7.24 -8.20
CA GLN A 62 -23.43 8.39 -7.69
C GLN A 62 -22.21 8.70 -8.57
N LEU A 63 -22.43 9.53 -9.60
CA LEU A 63 -21.34 9.94 -10.50
C LEU A 63 -20.22 10.67 -9.72
N PRO A 64 -18.94 10.36 -9.99
CA PRO A 64 -17.81 11.04 -9.36
C PRO A 64 -17.78 12.53 -9.67
N ASP A 65 -17.51 13.35 -8.66
CA ASP A 65 -17.23 14.77 -8.81
C ASP A 65 -16.17 15.22 -7.78
N PHE A 66 -15.72 16.47 -7.85
CA PHE A 66 -14.76 17.03 -6.92
C PHE A 66 -15.31 17.06 -5.50
N ILE A 67 -14.63 16.35 -4.60
CA ILE A 67 -14.92 16.42 -3.16
C ILE A 67 -14.76 17.88 -2.67
N SER A 68 -15.78 18.35 -1.96
CA SER A 68 -15.89 19.74 -1.54
C SER A 68 -14.85 20.13 -0.49
N GLU A 69 -14.47 19.16 0.34
CA GLU A 69 -13.59 19.27 1.49
C GLU A 69 -12.16 19.66 1.11
N THR A 70 -11.71 19.28 -0.10
CA THR A 70 -10.36 19.60 -0.59
C THR A 70 -10.31 20.85 -1.48
N ALA A 71 -11.38 21.64 -1.53
CA ALA A 71 -11.43 22.86 -2.34
C ALA A 71 -10.33 23.88 -1.99
N SER A 72 -9.96 24.00 -0.71
CA SER A 72 -8.89 24.89 -0.24
C SER A 72 -7.51 24.47 -0.75
N ILE A 73 -7.25 23.16 -0.78
CA ILE A 73 -6.01 22.57 -1.32
C ILE A 73 -5.91 22.84 -2.82
N ARG A 74 -7.01 22.64 -3.58
CA ARG A 74 -7.04 22.88 -5.02
C ARG A 74 -6.80 24.34 -5.40
N LYS A 75 -7.24 25.29 -4.56
CA LYS A 75 -7.08 26.73 -4.78
C LYS A 75 -5.69 27.24 -4.39
N TRP A 76 -4.87 26.40 -3.77
CA TRP A 76 -3.56 26.80 -3.30
C TRP A 76 -2.52 26.74 -4.44
N ARG A 77 -1.71 27.80 -4.58
CA ARG A 77 -0.63 27.86 -5.58
C ARG A 77 0.63 27.20 -5.01
N LEU A 78 0.84 25.94 -5.37
CA LEU A 78 2.08 25.21 -5.07
C LEU A 78 3.19 25.67 -6.02
N ASP A 79 4.24 26.29 -5.47
CA ASP A 79 5.47 26.61 -6.20
C ASP A 79 6.39 25.38 -6.23
N TYR A 80 6.59 24.80 -7.41
CA TYR A 80 7.41 23.60 -7.62
C TYR A 80 8.92 23.88 -7.70
N SER A 81 9.38 25.11 -7.41
CA SER A 81 10.77 25.54 -7.62
C SER A 81 11.83 24.93 -6.68
N ARG A 82 11.57 23.78 -6.05
CA ARG A 82 12.51 23.09 -5.16
C ARG A 82 12.68 21.61 -5.49
N TYR A 83 13.04 21.31 -6.74
CA TYR A 83 13.63 20.02 -7.10
C TYR A 83 15.00 20.26 -7.74
N PRO A 84 16.11 20.04 -7.01
CA PRO A 84 17.39 19.82 -7.67
C PRO A 84 17.33 18.46 -8.37
N GLY A 85 17.57 18.46 -9.69
CA GLY A 85 17.71 17.27 -10.51
C GLY A 85 19.03 16.55 -10.29
#